data_AF-A0A254V086-F1
#
_entry.id   AF-A0A254V086-F1
#
_cell.length_a   1.000
_cell.length_b   1.000
_cell.length_c   1.000
_cell.angle_alpha   90.00
_cell.angle_beta   90.00
_cell.angle_gamma   90.00
#
_symmetry.space_group_name_H-M   'P 1'
#
loop_
_entity.id
_entity.type
_entity.pdbx_description
1 polymer ?
#
loop_
_entity_poly.entity_id
_entity_poly.type
_entity_poly.pdbx_seq_one_letter_code
_entity_poly.pdbx_strand_id
1 'polypeptide(L)'
;MTDQSPARAWHVAQFKPNSAAIARRNLARQKFEVFLPMIETTRRQAGKFVTRSTPLFPGYLFLRETPGSAHLGAVNGTQGITRLVALAGRPTPVSDAMIKALRARCDTQDQVQPLPDYAPGDAVTLTTGPFADFVATVERVDAERRVWLLLDFMGRETRIKATPDALI
;
A
#
# COMPACT_ATOMS: atom_id res chain seq x y z
N MET A 1 -6.36 24.17 8.12
CA MET A 1 -4.91 24.43 8.21
C MET A 1 -4.20 23.13 7.84
N THR A 2 -4.09 22.87 6.54
CA THR A 2 -3.66 21.56 6.01
C THR A 2 -2.22 21.70 5.54
N ASP A 3 -1.27 21.39 6.41
CA ASP A 3 0.15 21.33 6.09
C ASP A 3 0.40 20.12 5.15
N GLN A 4 0.25 20.35 3.85
CA GLN A 4 0.50 19.36 2.80
C GLN A 4 1.90 19.64 2.21
N SER A 5 2.93 19.50 3.04
CA SER A 5 4.29 19.39 2.52
C SER A 5 4.42 18.06 1.78
N PRO A 6 4.79 18.01 0.49
CA PRO A 6 4.97 16.77 -0.27
C PRO A 6 6.02 15.83 0.35
N ALA A 7 6.91 16.37 1.18
CA ALA A 7 7.91 15.65 1.97
C ALA A 7 7.34 14.79 3.13
N ARG A 8 6.02 14.67 3.26
CA ARG A 8 5.38 13.80 4.29
C ARG A 8 4.29 12.89 3.74
N ALA A 9 4.05 12.94 2.43
CA ALA A 9 3.07 12.08 1.78
C ALA A 9 3.58 10.63 1.70
N TRP A 10 2.65 9.69 1.72
CA TRP A 10 2.94 8.30 1.39
C TRP A 10 3.23 8.16 -0.10
N HIS A 11 4.16 7.30 -0.45
CA HIS A 11 4.55 6.98 -1.82
C HIS A 11 4.64 5.47 -1.98
N VAL A 12 4.56 5.00 -3.22
CA VAL A 12 4.72 3.57 -3.53
C VAL A 12 6.10 3.32 -4.12
N ALA A 13 6.78 2.30 -3.63
CA ALA A 13 7.97 1.76 -4.28
C ALA A 13 7.74 0.33 -4.74
N GLN A 14 8.27 0.02 -5.92
CA GLN A 14 8.36 -1.32 -6.44
C GLN A 14 9.64 -1.98 -5.93
N PHE A 15 9.53 -3.15 -5.30
CA PHE A 15 10.66 -3.95 -4.85
C PHE A 15 10.92 -5.13 -5.80
N LYS A 16 12.15 -5.65 -5.77
CA LYS A 16 12.58 -6.78 -6.60
C LYS A 16 11.90 -8.09 -6.15
N PRO A 17 11.61 -9.03 -7.05
CA PRO A 17 11.06 -10.33 -6.67
C PRO A 17 11.81 -10.96 -5.48
N ASN A 18 11.06 -11.52 -4.54
CA ASN A 18 11.58 -12.15 -3.31
C ASN A 18 12.41 -11.23 -2.39
N SER A 19 12.44 -9.91 -2.62
CA SER A 19 13.28 -8.96 -1.89
C SER A 19 12.52 -8.10 -0.88
N ALA A 20 11.23 -8.38 -0.63
CA ALA A 20 10.36 -7.58 0.25
C ALA A 20 10.97 -7.36 1.64
N ALA A 21 11.51 -8.40 2.27
CA ALA A 21 12.13 -8.31 3.60
C ALA A 21 13.42 -7.46 3.59
N ILE A 22 14.23 -7.58 2.55
CA ILE A 22 15.47 -6.82 2.39
C ILE A 22 15.14 -5.34 2.12
N ALA A 23 14.18 -5.07 1.24
CA ALA A 23 13.69 -3.74 0.92
C ALA A 23 13.16 -3.02 2.18
N ARG A 24 12.24 -3.67 2.92
CA ARG A 24 11.70 -3.13 4.18
C ARG A 24 12.80 -2.80 5.18
N ARG A 25 13.73 -3.73 5.39
CA ARG A 25 14.86 -3.55 6.32
C ARG A 25 15.75 -2.38 5.93
N ASN A 26 16.11 -2.27 4.65
CA ASN A 26 17.03 -1.23 4.19
C ASN A 26 16.38 0.15 4.18
N LEU A 27 15.10 0.26 3.81
CA LEU A 27 14.34 1.50 3.94
C LEU A 27 14.19 1.94 5.41
N ALA A 28 13.93 0.99 6.33
CA ALA A 28 13.88 1.28 7.76
C ALA A 28 15.24 1.77 8.30
N ARG A 29 16.37 1.22 7.81
CA ARG A 29 17.72 1.72 8.15
C ARG A 29 17.97 3.15 7.65
N GLN A 30 17.34 3.53 6.55
CA GLN A 30 17.32 4.91 6.04
C GLN A 30 16.27 5.79 6.73
N LYS A 31 15.63 5.26 7.79
CA LYS A 31 14.62 5.92 8.63
C LYS A 31 13.34 6.31 7.89
N PHE A 32 13.05 5.70 6.75
CA PHE A 32 11.71 5.81 6.17
C PHE A 32 10.70 5.10 7.06
N GLU A 33 9.51 5.66 7.17
CA GLU A 33 8.39 4.87 7.63
C GLU A 33 7.92 3.99 6.48
N VAL A 34 7.84 2.69 6.72
CA VAL A 34 7.47 1.69 5.72
C VAL A 34 6.19 1.02 6.16
N PHE A 35 5.30 0.81 5.20
CA PHE A 35 4.11 0.00 5.36
C PHE A 35 4.06 -1.05 4.26
N LEU A 36 4.07 -2.33 4.66
CA LEU A 36 4.02 -3.46 3.76
C LEU A 36 2.89 -4.39 4.21
N PRO A 37 1.65 -4.18 3.73
CA PRO A 37 0.55 -5.05 4.10
C PRO A 37 0.80 -6.47 3.59
N MET A 38 0.66 -7.45 4.47
CA MET A 38 0.87 -8.87 4.23
C MET A 38 -0.45 -9.63 4.37
N ILE A 39 -0.67 -10.66 3.58
CA ILE A 39 -1.81 -11.58 3.65
C ILE A 39 -1.32 -13.02 3.75
N GLU A 40 -2.08 -13.86 4.43
CA GLU A 40 -1.88 -15.29 4.33
C GLU A 40 -2.43 -15.80 3.00
N THR A 41 -1.62 -16.58 2.28
CA THR A 41 -2.06 -17.26 1.07
C THR A 41 -1.74 -18.73 1.21
N THR A 42 -2.78 -19.56 1.17
CA THR A 42 -2.63 -21.01 1.13
C THR A 42 -2.49 -21.46 -0.32
N ARG A 43 -1.35 -22.08 -0.64
CA ARG A 43 -1.12 -22.70 -1.96
C ARG A 43 -0.89 -24.18 -1.80
N ARG A 44 -1.36 -24.96 -2.78
CA ARG A 44 -1.04 -26.38 -2.86
C ARG A 44 0.34 -26.54 -3.50
N GLN A 45 1.30 -27.07 -2.75
CA GLN A 45 2.66 -27.33 -3.22
C GLN A 45 3.00 -28.81 -2.95
N ALA A 46 3.37 -29.55 -4.00
CA ALA A 46 3.73 -30.97 -3.90
C ALA A 46 2.71 -31.82 -3.12
N GLY A 47 1.41 -31.61 -3.38
CA GLY A 47 0.33 -32.36 -2.72
C GLY A 47 -0.06 -31.87 -1.32
N LYS A 48 0.75 -31.00 -0.68
CA LYS A 48 0.48 -30.43 0.64
C LYS A 48 -0.05 -29.00 0.53
N PHE A 49 -0.96 -28.61 1.42
CA PHE A 49 -1.35 -27.20 1.57
C PHE A 49 -0.29 -26.48 2.41
N VAL A 50 0.27 -25.41 1.86
CA VAL A 50 1.27 -24.57 2.53
C VAL A 50 0.71 -23.16 2.61
N THR A 51 0.48 -22.68 3.83
CA THR A 51 0.13 -21.28 4.11
C THR A 51 1.41 -20.47 4.22
N ARG A 52 1.49 -19.36 3.49
CA ARG A 52 2.61 -18.41 3.56
C ARG A 52 2.08 -16.99 3.67
N SER A 53 2.73 -16.18 4.49
CA SER A 53 2.54 -14.74 4.50
C SER A 53 3.20 -14.13 3.25
N THR A 54 2.43 -13.42 2.44
CA THR A 54 2.85 -12.79 1.19
C THR A 54 2.34 -11.36 1.12
N PRO A 55 3.01 -10.43 0.41
CA PRO A 55 2.54 -9.06 0.26
C PRO A 55 1.14 -8.99 -0.36
N LEU A 56 0.25 -8.17 0.21
CA LEU A 56 -1.09 -7.88 -0.31
C LEU A 56 -1.01 -7.32 -1.74
N PHE A 57 -0.02 -6.46 -1.99
CA PHE A 57 0.31 -5.92 -3.30
C PHE A 57 1.66 -6.49 -3.75
N PRO A 58 1.69 -7.55 -4.57
CA PRO A 58 2.93 -8.21 -4.95
C PRO A 58 3.88 -7.25 -5.66
N GLY A 59 5.10 -7.14 -5.14
CA GLY A 59 6.13 -6.26 -5.69
C GLY A 59 6.03 -4.79 -5.26
N TYR A 60 5.05 -4.40 -4.44
CA TYR A 60 4.86 -3.01 -4.01
C TYR A 60 4.83 -2.86 -2.49
N LEU A 61 5.42 -1.77 -2.02
CA LEU A 61 5.34 -1.32 -0.63
C LEU A 61 5.05 0.16 -0.58
N PHE A 62 4.55 0.62 0.56
CA PHE A 62 4.33 2.04 0.83
C PHE A 62 5.43 2.57 1.74
N LEU A 63 5.83 3.82 1.50
CA LEU A 63 6.79 4.50 2.36
C LEU A 63 6.49 5.99 2.47
N ARG A 64 6.90 6.62 3.58
CA ARG A 64 6.94 8.08 3.71
C ARG A 64 8.23 8.53 4.36
N GLU A 65 8.66 9.72 3.97
CA GLU A 65 9.75 10.42 4.64
C GLU A 65 9.36 10.74 6.09
N THR A 66 10.35 10.69 6.98
CA THR A 66 10.22 11.08 8.39
C THR A 66 11.28 12.13 8.71
N PRO A 67 11.13 12.91 9.80
CA PRO A 67 12.19 13.81 10.23
C PRO A 67 13.52 13.06 10.41
N GLY A 68 14.51 13.41 9.57
CA GLY A 68 15.83 12.77 9.59
C GLY A 68 15.96 11.51 8.73
N SER A 69 14.96 11.15 7.93
CA SER A 69 15.11 10.14 6.88
C SER A 69 15.93 10.65 5.70
N ALA A 70 16.44 9.71 4.90
CA ALA A 70 16.94 10.07 3.58
C ALA A 70 15.82 10.66 2.71
N HIS A 71 16.20 11.37 1.64
CA HIS A 71 15.25 11.90 0.65
C HIS A 71 14.67 10.80 -0.23
N LEU A 72 13.45 10.98 -0.73
CA LEU A 72 12.75 10.05 -1.65
C LEU A 72 13.57 9.69 -2.88
N GLY A 73 14.42 10.61 -3.37
CA GLY A 73 15.33 10.34 -4.48
C GLY A 73 16.32 9.19 -4.22
N ALA A 74 16.66 8.91 -2.95
CA ALA A 74 17.56 7.83 -2.55
C ALA A 74 16.89 6.44 -2.60
N VAL A 75 15.55 6.36 -2.67
CA VAL A 75 14.81 5.10 -2.67
C VAL A 75 15.25 4.19 -3.82
N ASN A 76 15.49 4.74 -5.01
CA ASN A 76 15.95 3.97 -6.18
C ASN A 76 17.32 3.33 -5.99
N GLY A 77 18.18 3.90 -5.15
CA GLY A 77 19.50 3.35 -4.81
C GLY A 77 19.46 2.27 -3.72
N THR A 78 18.29 1.99 -3.14
CA THR A 78 18.16 1.09 -2.00
C THR A 78 18.15 -0.36 -2.45
N GLN A 79 19.03 -1.19 -1.89
CA GLN A 79 19.07 -2.62 -2.20
C GLN A 79 17.73 -3.29 -1.87
N GLY A 80 17.18 -4.00 -2.85
CA GLY A 80 15.87 -4.63 -2.78
C GLY A 80 14.76 -3.82 -3.45
N ILE A 81 15.00 -2.54 -3.75
CA ILE A 81 14.10 -1.69 -4.53
C ILE A 81 14.43 -1.78 -6.02
N THR A 82 13.38 -1.79 -6.83
CA THR A 82 13.46 -1.64 -8.29
C THR A 82 13.34 -0.17 -8.67
N ARG A 83 12.28 0.50 -8.19
CA ARG A 83 12.05 1.93 -8.44
C ARG A 83 10.95 2.50 -7.53
N LEU A 84 10.99 3.80 -7.30
CA LEU A 84 9.87 4.59 -6.82
C LEU A 84 8.83 4.74 -7.93
N VAL A 85 7.55 4.56 -7.61
CA VAL A 85 6.45 4.69 -8.57
C VAL A 85 6.20 6.16 -8.85
N ALA A 86 6.24 6.52 -10.12
CA ALA A 86 6.01 7.88 -10.60
C ALA A 86 5.05 7.86 -11.79
N LEU A 87 4.01 8.69 -11.73
CA LEU A 87 3.13 9.00 -12.85
C LEU A 87 3.55 10.36 -13.43
N ALA A 88 3.60 10.46 -14.75
CA ALA A 88 4.03 11.68 -15.46
C ALA A 88 5.38 12.26 -14.95
N GLY A 89 6.32 11.36 -14.60
CA GLY A 89 7.67 11.75 -14.16
C GLY A 89 7.77 12.27 -12.72
N ARG A 90 6.67 12.26 -11.95
CA ARG A 90 6.67 12.70 -10.54
C ARG A 90 6.29 11.54 -9.61
N PRO A 91 7.00 11.36 -8.47
CA PRO A 91 6.58 10.42 -7.44
C PRO A 91 5.12 10.65 -7.07
N THR A 92 4.32 9.59 -7.17
CA THR A 92 2.88 9.72 -7.00
C THR A 92 2.53 9.51 -5.53
N PRO A 93 1.92 10.53 -4.88
CA PRO A 93 1.50 10.39 -3.50
C PRO A 93 0.33 9.41 -3.41
N VAL A 94 0.22 8.79 -2.23
CA VAL A 94 -0.90 7.97 -1.80
C VAL A 94 -1.55 8.67 -0.61
N SER A 95 -2.87 8.64 -0.56
CA SER A 95 -3.66 9.30 0.46
C SER A 95 -3.45 8.63 1.80
N ASP A 96 -3.20 9.43 2.83
CA ASP A 96 -3.22 8.98 4.21
C ASP A 96 -4.52 8.26 4.57
N ALA A 97 -5.65 8.62 3.96
CA ALA A 97 -6.92 7.93 4.20
C ALA A 97 -6.89 6.48 3.69
N MET A 98 -6.27 6.23 2.53
CA MET A 98 -6.08 4.88 2.00
C MET A 98 -5.17 4.06 2.91
N ILE A 99 -4.03 4.63 3.30
CA ILE A 99 -3.07 3.95 4.19
C ILE A 99 -3.71 3.66 5.54
N LYS A 100 -4.48 4.60 6.10
CA LYS A 100 -5.24 4.39 7.34
C LYS A 100 -6.28 3.28 7.19
N ALA A 101 -7.04 3.25 6.09
CA ALA A 101 -8.03 2.20 5.84
C ALA A 101 -7.38 0.80 5.71
N LEU A 102 -6.23 0.71 5.02
CA LEU A 102 -5.46 -0.53 4.95
C LEU A 102 -4.88 -0.92 6.31
N ARG A 103 -4.29 0.02 7.04
CA ARG A 103 -3.74 -0.22 8.39
C ARG A 103 -4.82 -0.63 9.39
N ALA A 104 -6.04 -0.10 9.27
CA ALA A 104 -7.17 -0.50 10.12
C ALA A 104 -7.58 -1.97 9.93
N ARG A 105 -7.17 -2.61 8.83
CA ARG A 105 -7.34 -4.05 8.58
C ARG A 105 -6.11 -4.88 8.94
N CYS A 106 -5.00 -4.24 9.26
CA CYS A 106 -3.76 -4.92 9.62
C CYS A 106 -3.59 -4.96 11.15
N ASP A 107 -2.88 -5.96 11.63
CA ASP A 107 -2.34 -5.94 12.98
C ASP A 107 -1.06 -5.08 13.09
N THR A 108 -0.40 -5.13 14.24
CA THR A 108 0.84 -4.41 14.51
C THR A 108 2.03 -4.89 13.68
N GLN A 109 1.92 -6.01 12.96
CA GLN A 109 2.95 -6.58 12.09
C GLN A 109 2.67 -6.33 10.60
N ASP A 110 1.72 -5.43 10.30
CA ASP A 110 1.19 -5.18 8.95
C ASP A 110 0.51 -6.42 8.32
N GLN A 111 0.10 -7.41 9.13
CA GLN A 111 -0.61 -8.59 8.64
C GLN A 111 -2.12 -8.30 8.59
N VAL A 112 -2.68 -8.36 7.38
CA VAL A 112 -4.10 -8.20 7.10
C VAL A 112 -4.86 -9.34 7.77
N GLN A 113 -5.83 -8.96 8.59
CA GLN A 113 -6.73 -9.88 9.25
C GLN A 113 -7.80 -10.34 8.26
N PRO A 114 -8.15 -11.64 8.24
CA PRO A 114 -9.26 -12.13 7.44
C PRO A 114 -10.51 -11.32 7.74
N LEU A 115 -11.30 -11.03 6.70
CA LEU A 115 -12.67 -10.57 6.89
C LEU A 115 -13.38 -11.55 7.83
N PRO A 116 -13.93 -11.09 8.97
CA PRO A 116 -14.81 -11.92 9.77
C PRO A 116 -15.92 -12.49 8.88
N ASP A 117 -16.29 -13.75 9.10
CA ASP A 117 -17.52 -14.31 8.54
C ASP A 117 -18.69 -13.54 9.15
N TYR A 118 -19.12 -12.48 8.47
CA TYR A 118 -20.23 -11.66 8.95
C TYR A 118 -21.55 -12.42 8.74
N ALA A 119 -22.29 -12.61 9.83
CA ALA A 119 -23.65 -13.09 9.76
C ALA A 119 -24.56 -11.96 9.22
N PRO A 120 -25.64 -12.28 8.48
CA PRO A 120 -26.64 -11.28 8.11
C PRO A 120 -27.21 -10.64 9.38
N GLY A 121 -26.92 -9.36 9.61
CA GLY A 121 -27.39 -8.60 10.78
C GLY A 121 -26.30 -8.06 11.70
N ASP A 122 -25.04 -8.46 11.53
CA ASP A 122 -23.94 -7.81 12.23
C ASP A 122 -23.80 -6.36 11.75
N ALA A 123 -23.87 -5.42 12.70
CA ALA A 123 -23.58 -4.02 12.48
C ALA A 123 -22.07 -3.83 12.30
N VAL A 124 -21.56 -4.33 11.18
CA VAL A 124 -20.22 -4.02 10.76
C VAL A 124 -20.26 -2.57 10.34
N THR A 125 -19.70 -1.69 11.17
CA THR A 125 -19.31 -0.34 10.76
C THR A 125 -18.13 -0.47 9.80
N LEU A 126 -18.32 -1.20 8.69
CA LEU A 126 -17.53 -1.13 7.49
C LEU A 126 -17.65 0.32 7.06
N THR A 127 -16.62 1.09 7.39
CA THR A 127 -16.51 2.53 7.23
C THR A 127 -17.09 2.91 5.87
N THR A 128 -18.34 3.39 5.84
CA THR A 128 -19.12 3.56 4.60
C THR A 128 -18.40 4.58 3.74
N GLY A 129 -17.67 4.10 2.74
CA GLY A 129 -16.77 4.96 1.99
C GLY A 129 -15.95 4.18 0.98
N PRO A 130 -15.50 4.87 -0.08
CA PRO A 130 -14.86 4.25 -1.25
C PRO A 130 -13.59 3.43 -0.91
N PHE A 131 -12.98 3.68 0.24
CA PHE A 131 -11.80 2.94 0.70
C PHE A 131 -12.14 1.55 1.27
N ALA A 132 -13.28 1.40 1.96
CA ALA A 132 -13.68 0.09 2.49
C ALA A 132 -14.00 -0.87 1.34
N ASP A 133 -14.71 -0.38 0.33
CA ASP A 133 -15.00 -1.14 -0.90
C ASP A 133 -13.73 -1.50 -1.66
N PHE A 134 -12.77 -0.56 -1.75
CA PHE A 134 -11.46 -0.83 -2.35
C PHE A 134 -10.72 -1.96 -1.62
N VAL A 135 -10.58 -1.88 -0.30
CA VAL A 135 -9.85 -2.92 0.47
C VAL A 135 -10.53 -4.27 0.35
N ALA A 136 -11.86 -4.33 0.50
CA ALA A 136 -12.62 -5.56 0.34
C ALA A 136 -12.48 -6.15 -1.08
N THR A 137 -12.44 -5.30 -2.12
CA THR A 137 -12.23 -5.73 -3.50
C THR A 137 -10.82 -6.30 -3.68
N VAL A 138 -9.79 -5.64 -3.16
CA VAL A 138 -8.39 -6.10 -3.25
C VAL A 138 -8.22 -7.48 -2.61
N GLU A 139 -8.84 -7.74 -1.45
CA GLU A 139 -8.76 -9.05 -0.81
C GLU A 139 -9.34 -10.19 -1.67
N ARG A 140 -10.40 -9.91 -2.44
CA ARG A 140 -11.16 -10.90 -3.22
C ARG A 140 -10.63 -11.18 -4.63
N VAL A 141 -9.79 -10.30 -5.18
CA VAL A 141 -9.23 -10.46 -6.54
C VAL A 141 -7.86 -11.14 -6.52
N ASP A 142 -7.39 -11.60 -7.68
CA ASP A 142 -6.06 -12.18 -7.85
C ASP A 142 -4.93 -11.14 -7.81
N ALA A 143 -3.69 -11.63 -7.74
CA ALA A 143 -2.47 -10.83 -7.61
C ALA A 143 -2.31 -9.73 -8.68
N GLU A 144 -2.59 -10.03 -9.95
CA GLU A 144 -2.41 -9.06 -11.04
C GLU A 144 -3.45 -7.96 -10.91
N ARG A 145 -4.71 -8.34 -10.69
CA ARG A 145 -5.82 -7.39 -10.48
C ARG A 145 -5.59 -6.50 -9.25
N ARG A 146 -5.01 -7.00 -8.16
CA ARG A 146 -4.67 -6.18 -6.98
C ARG A 146 -3.71 -5.04 -7.32
N VAL A 147 -2.70 -5.32 -8.15
CA VAL A 147 -1.75 -4.30 -8.62
C VAL A 147 -2.45 -3.27 -9.50
N TRP A 148 -3.31 -3.70 -10.42
CA TRP A 148 -4.08 -2.78 -11.26
C TRP A 148 -4.98 -1.87 -10.43
N LEU A 149 -5.68 -2.42 -9.43
CA LEU A 149 -6.52 -1.64 -8.52
C LEU A 149 -5.71 -0.59 -7.76
N LEU A 150 -4.53 -0.95 -7.24
CA LEU A 150 -3.62 0.00 -6.59
C LEU A 150 -3.26 1.16 -7.53
N LEU A 151 -2.85 0.86 -8.76
CA LEU A 151 -2.45 1.88 -9.74
C LEU A 151 -3.62 2.76 -10.19
N ASP A 152 -4.81 2.17 -10.42
CA ASP A 152 -6.03 2.91 -10.74
C ASP A 152 -6.42 3.85 -9.59
N PHE A 153 -6.34 3.36 -8.35
CA PHE A 153 -6.65 4.15 -7.16
C PHE A 153 -5.70 5.35 -7.00
N MET A 154 -4.40 5.13 -7.17
CA MET A 154 -3.40 6.21 -7.17
C MET A 154 -3.65 7.24 -8.29
N GLY A 155 -4.07 6.78 -9.47
CA GLY A 155 -4.44 7.65 -10.58
C GLY A 155 -5.71 8.47 -10.30
N ARG A 156 -6.74 7.85 -9.71
CA ARG A 156 -7.97 8.54 -9.30
C ARG A 156 -7.71 9.56 -8.21
N GLU A 157 -6.93 9.24 -7.20
CA GLU A 157 -6.56 10.20 -6.16
C GLU A 157 -5.80 11.40 -6.74
N THR A 158 -4.86 11.15 -7.65
CA THR A 158 -4.16 12.24 -8.35
C THR A 158 -5.14 13.13 -9.10
N ARG A 159 -6.15 12.55 -9.78
CA ARG A 159 -7.23 13.32 -10.44
C ARG A 159 -8.08 14.11 -9.45
N ILE A 160 -8.45 13.53 -8.32
CA ILE A 160 -9.22 14.19 -7.24
C ILE A 160 -8.43 15.34 -6.62
N LYS A 161 -7.11 15.19 -6.46
CA LYS A 161 -6.23 16.27 -5.97
C LYS A 161 -5.97 17.33 -7.04
N ALA A 162 -6.05 16.97 -8.32
CA ALA A 162 -5.81 17.82 -9.47
C ALA A 162 -7.07 18.48 -10.07
N THR A 163 -8.21 18.43 -9.39
CA THR A 163 -9.30 19.38 -9.60
C THR A 163 -9.12 20.59 -8.67
N PRO A 164 -8.34 21.62 -9.06
CA PRO A 164 -8.77 22.96 -8.71
C PRO A 164 -10.08 23.17 -9.47
N ASP A 165 -11.16 23.33 -8.73
CA ASP A 165 -12.47 23.68 -9.27
C ASP A 165 -12.33 24.81 -10.29
N ALA A 166 -13.17 24.76 -11.33
CA ALA A 166 -13.54 25.90 -12.17
C ALA A 166 -12.45 26.96 -12.40
N LEU A 167 -11.87 26.93 -13.60
CA LEU A 167 -11.43 28.17 -14.24
C LEU A 167 -12.65 29.12 -14.24
N ILE A 168 -12.66 30.08 -13.32
CA ILE A 168 -13.45 31.31 -13.41
C ILE A 168 -12.49 32.42 -13.87
#